data_AF-A0A7X3VAT5-F1
#
_entry.id   AF-A0A7X3VAT5-F1
#
_cell.length_a   1.000
_cell.length_b   1.000
_cell.length_c   1.000
_cell.angle_alpha   90.00
_cell.angle_beta   90.00
_cell.angle_gamma   90.00
#
_symmetry.space_group_name_H-M   'P 1'
#
loop_
_entity.id
_entity.type
_entity.pdbx_description
1 polymer ?
#
loop_
_entity_poly.entity_id
_entity_poly.type
_entity_poly.pdbx_seq_one_letter_code
_entity_poly.pdbx_strand_id
1 'polypeptide(L)'
;MARNGSLPGPLNGIRVLDFTRHLAGAGSTRILATLGAEILRIEWPHPPALDFLRLSGPHADGRPGMNRGGFFAQINVGKKSVAIDMSTEAGKAIARELIPHCDVIAESFSPGVMKRWGLDYESVRALRPDIIYLSASGFGQTGPYAGYRSVGPTAQAYSGLTATSGLPDREPAGWGFSYMDHMGAVMNAAAILMGLERRRATGEGEFFDAGQSQHGCALLGPMLLDVSLNGAQVRPKGNRDLYGNFCPNNAYRCRGEDSWLAISVREPHEWAALCETIGADDLVARPELATLAGRLAHEDEIDSRIEAWTQPCDAHEAMAALQEAGVPAGVAQTVEDKVHRDPQLAFRGLYTTLDDPVLGEKRYEDVPVTMEGFEVGVPGPSPWLGADTRDVLGGLLGYSGEKLEQLKAEAIIDDAITLEEAQAV
;
A
#
# COMPACT_ATOMS: atom_id res chain seq x y z
N MET A 1 7.98 6.99 -21.59
CA MET A 1 7.84 8.24 -22.36
C MET A 1 6.91 9.14 -21.57
N ALA A 2 7.27 10.41 -21.34
CA ALA A 2 6.39 11.36 -20.67
C ALA A 2 5.09 11.52 -21.48
N ARG A 3 3.94 11.50 -20.79
CA ARG A 3 2.67 11.94 -21.39
C ARG A 3 2.87 13.40 -21.80
N ASN A 4 2.62 13.73 -23.06
CA ASN A 4 3.05 14.98 -23.72
C ASN A 4 2.90 16.23 -22.82
N GLY A 5 4.03 16.87 -22.48
CA GLY A 5 4.07 18.17 -21.80
C GLY A 5 4.42 18.16 -20.31
N SER A 6 4.50 17.01 -19.64
CA SER A 6 4.93 16.93 -18.23
C SER A 6 6.46 16.90 -18.09
N LEU A 7 6.99 17.48 -17.00
CA LEU A 7 8.41 17.33 -16.64
C LEU A 7 8.71 15.83 -16.39
N PRO A 8 9.96 15.38 -16.54
CA PRO A 8 10.35 14.04 -16.11
C PRO A 8 10.01 13.84 -14.62
N GLY A 9 9.55 12.64 -14.26
CA GLY A 9 9.25 12.32 -12.86
C GLY A 9 10.47 12.47 -11.94
N PRO A 10 10.28 12.67 -10.63
CA PRO A 10 11.38 12.94 -9.69
C PRO A 10 12.39 11.80 -9.58
N LEU A 11 12.03 10.57 -9.97
CA LEU A 11 12.93 9.42 -10.04
C LEU A 11 13.34 9.05 -11.47
N ASN A 12 13.15 9.96 -12.44
CA ASN A 12 13.61 9.73 -13.80
C ASN A 12 15.12 9.49 -13.82
N GLY A 13 15.53 8.37 -14.44
CA GLY A 13 16.91 7.92 -14.49
C GLY A 13 17.32 6.99 -13.34
N ILE A 14 16.44 6.77 -12.35
CA ILE A 14 16.64 5.74 -11.33
C ILE A 14 16.13 4.40 -11.87
N ARG A 15 16.94 3.35 -11.74
CA ARG A 15 16.56 1.97 -12.07
C ARG A 15 16.55 1.07 -10.84
N VAL A 16 15.49 0.29 -10.68
CA VAL A 16 15.31 -0.66 -9.57
C VAL A 16 15.34 -2.09 -10.10
N LEU A 17 16.21 -2.93 -9.53
CA LEU A 17 16.15 -4.38 -9.71
C LEU A 17 15.24 -4.97 -8.61
N ASP A 18 14.05 -5.36 -9.02
CA ASP A 18 12.94 -5.71 -8.14
C ASP A 18 12.78 -7.23 -8.04
N PHE A 19 13.22 -7.80 -6.92
CA PHE A 19 13.00 -9.20 -6.55
C PHE A 19 11.84 -9.38 -5.57
N THR A 20 11.06 -8.32 -5.33
CA THR A 20 9.97 -8.38 -4.37
C THR A 20 8.83 -9.25 -4.86
N ARG A 21 8.09 -9.83 -3.91
CA ARG A 21 6.89 -10.61 -4.16
C ARG A 21 5.74 -10.10 -3.31
N HIS A 22 4.53 -10.52 -3.67
CA HIS A 22 3.32 -10.16 -2.94
C HIS A 22 3.13 -8.64 -2.82
N LEU A 23 2.34 -8.18 -1.85
CA LEU A 23 1.85 -6.80 -1.81
C LEU A 23 2.88 -5.79 -1.28
N ALA A 24 3.53 -6.07 -0.14
CA ALA A 24 4.33 -5.06 0.56
C ALA A 24 5.58 -4.63 -0.21
N GLY A 25 6.32 -5.60 -0.75
CA GLY A 25 7.50 -5.32 -1.55
C GLY A 25 7.12 -4.78 -2.93
N ALA A 26 6.21 -5.44 -3.65
CA ALA A 26 5.85 -5.00 -5.00
C ALA A 26 5.17 -3.63 -4.99
N GLY A 27 4.42 -3.31 -3.93
CA GLY A 27 3.78 -2.02 -3.74
C GLY A 27 4.78 -0.88 -3.54
N SER A 28 5.92 -1.13 -2.89
CA SER A 28 6.94 -0.09 -2.70
C SER A 28 7.57 0.30 -4.04
N THR A 29 7.92 -0.69 -4.86
CA THR A 29 8.49 -0.42 -6.19
C THR A 29 7.45 0.10 -7.18
N ARG A 30 6.15 -0.19 -7.00
CA ARG A 30 5.06 0.50 -7.71
C ARG A 30 5.04 2.00 -7.42
N ILE A 31 5.19 2.40 -6.14
CA ILE A 31 5.25 3.84 -5.79
C ILE A 31 6.44 4.49 -6.53
N LEU A 32 7.61 3.84 -6.54
CA LEU A 32 8.76 4.37 -7.28
C LEU A 32 8.52 4.45 -8.80
N ALA A 33 7.81 3.48 -9.39
CA ALA A 33 7.42 3.52 -10.81
C ALA A 33 6.56 4.74 -11.14
N THR A 34 5.59 5.07 -10.28
CA THR A 34 4.71 6.25 -10.47
C THR A 34 5.46 7.59 -10.36
N LEU A 35 6.62 7.58 -9.71
CA LEU A 35 7.53 8.71 -9.59
C LEU A 35 8.57 8.74 -10.73
N GLY A 36 8.48 7.82 -11.70
CA GLY A 36 9.31 7.80 -12.90
C GLY A 36 10.53 6.88 -12.86
N ALA A 37 10.69 6.04 -11.83
CA ALA A 37 11.75 5.04 -11.80
C ALA A 37 11.46 3.89 -12.77
N GLU A 38 12.50 3.34 -13.40
CA GLU A 38 12.39 2.12 -14.21
C GLU A 38 12.51 0.89 -13.31
N ILE A 39 11.46 0.08 -13.24
CA ILE A 39 11.43 -1.12 -12.38
C ILE A 39 11.62 -2.36 -13.23
N LEU A 40 12.73 -3.08 -13.02
CA LEU A 40 13.02 -4.38 -13.61
C LEU A 40 12.61 -5.48 -12.63
N ARG A 41 11.40 -6.00 -12.79
CA ARG A 41 10.88 -7.07 -11.94
C ARG A 41 11.43 -8.41 -12.40
N ILE A 42 12.18 -9.08 -11.53
CA ILE A 42 12.70 -10.42 -11.76
C ILE A 42 11.67 -11.45 -11.29
N GLU A 43 11.24 -12.31 -12.21
CA GLU A 43 10.24 -13.35 -11.90
C GLU A 43 10.43 -14.62 -12.74
N TRP A 44 9.58 -15.62 -12.50
CA TRP A 44 9.65 -16.90 -13.20
C TRP A 44 8.24 -17.50 -13.35
N PRO A 45 7.88 -18.12 -14.49
CA PRO A 45 6.52 -18.61 -14.72
C PRO A 45 6.17 -19.89 -13.98
N HIS A 46 7.16 -20.57 -13.41
CA HIS A 46 6.96 -21.90 -12.83
C HIS A 46 7.06 -21.90 -11.30
N PRO A 47 6.22 -22.71 -10.61
CA PRO A 47 6.40 -22.98 -9.19
C PRO A 47 7.79 -23.58 -8.88
N PRO A 48 8.35 -23.34 -7.69
CA PRO A 48 7.80 -22.52 -6.60
C PRO A 48 8.13 -21.01 -6.72
N ALA A 49 8.68 -20.58 -7.87
CA ALA A 49 9.13 -19.20 -8.04
C ALA A 49 8.04 -18.23 -8.54
N LEU A 50 6.98 -18.75 -9.16
CA LEU A 50 5.83 -17.94 -9.58
C LEU A 50 5.22 -17.16 -8.40
N ASP A 51 5.03 -15.86 -8.60
CA ASP A 51 4.34 -15.01 -7.62
C ASP A 51 2.85 -15.37 -7.59
N PHE A 52 2.34 -15.72 -6.41
CA PHE A 52 0.94 -16.06 -6.20
C PHE A 52 -0.04 -14.97 -6.66
N LEU A 53 0.38 -13.70 -6.64
CA LEU A 53 -0.50 -12.61 -7.12
C LEU A 53 -0.84 -12.73 -8.59
N ARG A 54 0.02 -13.32 -9.43
CA ARG A 54 -0.27 -13.61 -10.86
C ARG A 54 -1.54 -14.45 -11.02
N LEU A 55 -1.82 -15.32 -10.05
CA LEU A 55 -2.98 -16.22 -10.04
C LEU A 55 -4.15 -15.69 -9.20
N SER A 56 -3.94 -14.62 -8.43
CA SER A 56 -4.93 -14.13 -7.46
C SER A 56 -5.93 -13.16 -8.11
N GLY A 57 -7.20 -13.35 -7.77
CA GLY A 57 -8.29 -12.48 -8.25
C GLY A 57 -8.20 -11.05 -7.70
N PRO A 58 -9.15 -10.15 -8.02
CA PRO A 58 -10.24 -10.37 -8.96
C PRO A 58 -9.70 -10.67 -10.37
N HIS A 59 -10.44 -11.45 -11.15
CA HIS A 59 -10.05 -11.79 -12.51
C HIS A 59 -10.99 -11.09 -13.49
N ALA A 60 -10.43 -10.41 -14.48
CA ALA A 60 -11.25 -9.74 -15.50
C ALA A 60 -12.16 -10.76 -16.21
N ASP A 61 -13.44 -10.41 -16.32
CA ASP A 61 -14.51 -11.24 -16.88
C ASP A 61 -14.66 -12.62 -16.19
N GLY A 62 -14.20 -12.75 -14.95
CA GLY A 62 -14.24 -13.99 -14.16
C GLY A 62 -13.29 -15.09 -14.66
N ARG A 63 -12.34 -14.77 -15.54
CA ARG A 63 -11.43 -15.76 -16.15
C ARG A 63 -10.07 -15.74 -15.47
N PRO A 64 -9.73 -16.75 -14.65
CA PRO A 64 -8.41 -16.86 -14.06
C PRO A 64 -7.35 -17.13 -15.13
N GLY A 65 -6.12 -16.68 -14.86
CA GLY A 65 -5.00 -16.79 -15.78
C GLY A 65 -3.77 -16.13 -15.19
N MET A 66 -2.58 -16.60 -15.55
CA MET A 66 -1.32 -16.09 -15.00
C MET A 66 -1.09 -14.60 -15.30
N ASN A 67 -1.61 -14.12 -16.42
CA ASN A 67 -1.56 -12.70 -16.79
C ASN A 67 -2.85 -11.95 -16.47
N ARG A 68 -3.78 -12.59 -15.73
CA ARG A 68 -5.14 -12.09 -15.51
C ARG A 68 -5.46 -11.81 -14.04
N GLY A 69 -4.48 -11.98 -13.14
CA GLY A 69 -4.65 -11.73 -11.71
C GLY A 69 -4.73 -10.24 -11.37
N GLY A 70 -5.87 -9.78 -10.87
CA GLY A 70 -6.12 -8.36 -10.57
C GLY A 70 -5.24 -7.79 -9.47
N PHE A 71 -4.86 -8.59 -8.46
CA PHE A 71 -3.86 -8.14 -7.48
C PHE A 71 -2.50 -7.88 -8.14
N PHE A 72 -2.06 -8.77 -9.03
CA PHE A 72 -0.81 -8.55 -9.76
C PHE A 72 -0.92 -7.30 -10.63
N ALA A 73 -2.02 -7.17 -11.36
CA ALA A 73 -2.26 -6.07 -12.27
C ALA A 73 -2.18 -4.73 -11.54
N GLN A 74 -2.84 -4.60 -10.39
CA GLN A 74 -2.83 -3.36 -9.62
C GLN A 74 -1.48 -3.04 -8.99
N ILE A 75 -0.75 -4.03 -8.46
CA ILE A 75 0.49 -3.78 -7.70
C ILE A 75 1.74 -3.74 -8.59
N ASN A 76 1.66 -4.12 -9.86
CA ASN A 76 2.80 -4.14 -10.80
C ASN A 76 2.60 -3.28 -12.06
N VAL A 77 1.62 -2.38 -12.04
CA VAL A 77 1.48 -1.32 -13.07
C VAL A 77 2.81 -0.62 -13.34
N GLY A 78 3.14 -0.42 -14.61
CA GLY A 78 4.29 0.36 -15.01
C GLY A 78 5.66 -0.30 -14.86
N LYS A 79 5.72 -1.54 -14.37
CA LYS A 79 6.97 -2.31 -14.26
C LYS A 79 7.30 -3.00 -15.57
N LYS A 80 8.56 -3.42 -15.70
CA LYS A 80 9.03 -4.35 -16.74
C LYS A 80 9.17 -5.75 -16.16
N SER A 81 8.64 -6.76 -16.85
CA SER A 81 8.79 -8.16 -16.44
C SER A 81 10.00 -8.80 -17.13
N VAL A 82 10.95 -9.27 -16.33
CA VAL A 82 12.18 -9.93 -16.78
C VAL A 82 12.21 -11.33 -16.18
N ALA A 83 11.93 -12.34 -17.01
CA ALA A 83 11.85 -13.71 -16.55
C ALA A 83 13.23 -14.39 -16.56
N ILE A 84 13.72 -14.71 -15.35
CA ILE A 84 15.03 -15.33 -15.13
C ILE A 84 14.89 -16.44 -14.08
N ASP A 85 15.35 -17.65 -14.39
CA ASP A 85 15.36 -18.74 -13.42
C ASP A 85 16.52 -18.61 -12.42
N MET A 86 16.21 -18.01 -11.27
CA MET A 86 17.12 -17.84 -10.15
C MET A 86 17.52 -19.15 -9.45
N SER A 87 16.95 -20.30 -9.85
CA SER A 87 17.39 -21.62 -9.38
C SER A 87 18.72 -22.05 -10.01
N THR A 88 19.02 -21.54 -11.20
CA THR A 88 20.22 -21.89 -11.98
C THR A 88 21.40 -20.94 -11.68
N GLU A 89 22.63 -21.42 -11.85
CA GLU A 89 23.82 -20.55 -11.75
C GLU A 89 23.89 -19.51 -12.87
N ALA A 90 23.38 -19.85 -14.06
CA ALA A 90 23.32 -18.94 -15.19
C ALA A 90 22.33 -17.79 -14.94
N GLY A 91 21.13 -18.08 -14.40
CA GLY A 91 20.17 -17.03 -14.03
C GLY A 91 20.71 -16.10 -12.94
N LYS A 92 21.39 -16.65 -11.93
CA LYS A 92 22.10 -15.85 -10.92
C LYS A 92 23.22 -15.01 -11.51
N ALA A 93 23.91 -15.50 -12.55
CA ALA A 93 24.94 -14.73 -13.25
C ALA A 93 24.33 -13.54 -14.00
N ILE A 94 23.22 -13.76 -14.73
CA ILE A 94 22.49 -12.68 -15.42
C ILE A 94 22.02 -11.62 -14.42
N ALA A 95 21.46 -12.02 -13.28
CA ALA A 95 21.06 -11.09 -12.23
C ALA A 95 22.23 -10.26 -11.71
N ARG A 96 23.42 -10.87 -11.52
CA ARG A 96 24.65 -10.15 -11.14
C ARG A 96 25.12 -9.17 -12.21
N GLU A 97 24.99 -9.53 -13.49
CA GLU A 97 25.32 -8.64 -14.62
C GLU A 97 24.39 -7.43 -14.72
N LEU A 98 23.13 -7.52 -14.24
CA LEU A 98 22.20 -6.38 -14.19
C LEU A 98 22.52 -5.37 -13.08
N ILE A 99 23.16 -5.78 -11.99
CA ILE A 99 23.41 -4.93 -10.80
C ILE A 99 24.12 -3.61 -11.14
N PRO A 100 25.23 -3.59 -11.92
CA PRO A 100 25.90 -2.35 -12.28
C PRO A 100 25.00 -1.32 -12.97
N HIS A 101 23.93 -1.76 -13.63
CA HIS A 101 22.98 -0.91 -14.35
C HIS A 101 21.83 -0.39 -13.48
N CYS A 102 21.73 -0.81 -12.22
CA CYS A 102 20.62 -0.49 -11.32
C CYS A 102 21.09 0.35 -10.14
N ASP A 103 20.25 1.28 -9.69
CA ASP A 103 20.51 2.16 -8.56
C ASP A 103 20.03 1.57 -7.24
N VAL A 104 19.00 0.74 -7.31
CA VAL A 104 18.32 0.15 -6.16
C VAL A 104 18.16 -1.35 -6.38
N ILE A 105 18.34 -2.14 -5.33
CA ILE A 105 17.84 -3.51 -5.22
C ILE A 105 16.77 -3.55 -4.15
N ALA A 106 15.61 -4.13 -4.48
CA ALA A 106 14.55 -4.37 -3.52
C ALA A 106 14.19 -5.86 -3.51
N GLU A 107 14.11 -6.45 -2.33
CA GLU A 107 13.75 -7.87 -2.15
C GLU A 107 12.89 -8.05 -0.90
N SER A 108 12.09 -9.12 -0.86
CA SER A 108 11.16 -9.39 0.24
C SER A 108 11.16 -10.86 0.65
N PHE A 109 12.32 -11.51 0.59
CA PHE A 109 12.45 -12.93 0.91
C PHE A 109 12.74 -13.18 2.39
N SER A 110 12.46 -14.41 2.83
CA SER A 110 12.94 -14.89 4.13
C SER A 110 14.48 -14.87 4.19
N PRO A 111 15.08 -14.68 5.37
CA PRO A 111 16.52 -14.53 5.50
C PRO A 111 17.33 -15.65 4.85
N GLY A 112 18.41 -15.24 4.18
CA GLY A 112 19.37 -16.13 3.54
C GLY A 112 19.04 -16.54 2.10
N VAL A 113 17.86 -16.22 1.54
CA VAL A 113 17.56 -16.48 0.11
C VAL A 113 18.54 -15.74 -0.79
N MET A 114 18.63 -14.42 -0.66
CA MET A 114 19.53 -13.60 -1.49
C MET A 114 21.01 -13.97 -1.28
N LYS A 115 21.40 -14.32 -0.06
CA LYS A 115 22.76 -14.83 0.23
C LYS A 115 23.07 -16.13 -0.53
N ARG A 116 22.12 -17.07 -0.62
CA ARG A 116 22.30 -18.30 -1.42
C ARG A 116 22.39 -18.04 -2.92
N TRP A 117 21.88 -16.91 -3.39
CA TRP A 117 22.04 -16.46 -4.77
C TRP A 117 23.32 -15.66 -4.99
N GLY A 118 24.09 -15.36 -3.94
CA GLY A 118 25.24 -14.45 -4.02
C GLY A 118 24.83 -13.00 -4.29
N LEU A 119 23.63 -12.62 -3.83
CA LEU A 119 23.00 -11.32 -4.04
C LEU A 119 22.65 -10.64 -2.70
N ASP A 120 23.24 -11.05 -1.59
CA ASP A 120 23.15 -10.29 -0.34
C ASP A 120 23.88 -8.94 -0.46
N TYR A 121 23.60 -8.02 0.47
CA TYR A 121 24.09 -6.64 0.39
C TYR A 121 25.60 -6.54 0.16
N GLU A 122 26.44 -7.33 0.85
CA GLU A 122 27.88 -7.24 0.67
C GLU A 122 28.33 -7.70 -0.72
N SER A 123 27.72 -8.78 -1.22
CA SER A 123 27.96 -9.29 -2.57
C SER A 123 27.55 -8.27 -3.65
N VAL A 124 26.42 -7.59 -3.46
CA VAL A 124 25.92 -6.55 -4.38
C VAL A 124 26.79 -5.30 -4.31
N ARG A 125 27.14 -4.84 -3.10
CA ARG A 125 27.97 -3.66 -2.88
C ARG A 125 29.35 -3.81 -3.51
N ALA A 126 29.90 -5.02 -3.56
CA ALA A 126 31.14 -5.31 -4.27
C ALA A 126 31.06 -5.05 -5.79
N LEU A 127 29.87 -5.19 -6.38
CA LEU A 127 29.61 -4.89 -7.79
C LEU A 127 29.22 -3.44 -8.02
N ARG A 128 28.51 -2.84 -7.05
CA ARG A 128 28.07 -1.44 -7.10
C ARG A 128 28.13 -0.78 -5.71
N PRO A 129 29.21 -0.05 -5.37
CA PRO A 129 29.42 0.50 -4.02
C PRO A 129 28.40 1.54 -3.55
N ASP A 130 27.72 2.21 -4.47
CA ASP A 130 26.71 3.25 -4.22
C ASP A 130 25.26 2.73 -4.33
N ILE A 131 25.06 1.41 -4.29
CA ILE A 131 23.72 0.78 -4.39
C ILE A 131 22.87 1.11 -3.15
N ILE A 132 21.58 1.36 -3.37
CA ILE A 132 20.58 1.32 -2.29
C ILE A 132 19.98 -0.07 -2.24
N TYR A 133 20.08 -0.75 -1.09
CA TYR A 133 19.57 -2.10 -0.92
C TYR A 133 18.46 -2.11 0.13
N LEU A 134 17.26 -2.52 -0.26
CA LEU A 134 16.13 -2.74 0.64
C LEU A 134 15.86 -4.25 0.79
N SER A 135 15.86 -4.72 2.04
CA SER A 135 15.35 -6.03 2.44
C SER A 135 14.05 -5.86 3.22
N ALA A 136 12.93 -6.33 2.66
CA ALA A 136 11.59 -6.16 3.21
C ALA A 136 10.99 -7.52 3.66
N SER A 137 11.59 -8.14 4.68
CA SER A 137 11.10 -9.42 5.22
C SER A 137 10.01 -9.21 6.30
N GLY A 138 9.37 -10.29 6.74
CA GLY A 138 8.29 -10.20 7.73
C GLY A 138 8.71 -9.63 9.09
N PHE A 139 9.86 -10.07 9.62
CA PHE A 139 10.35 -9.73 10.96
C PHE A 139 11.76 -9.14 10.97
N GLY A 140 12.29 -8.77 9.80
CA GLY A 140 13.67 -8.34 9.62
C GLY A 140 14.64 -9.49 9.32
N GLN A 141 15.85 -9.16 8.89
CA GLN A 141 16.91 -10.12 8.57
C GLN A 141 17.63 -10.65 9.82
N THR A 142 17.41 -10.03 10.98
CA THR A 142 18.09 -10.34 12.24
C THR A 142 17.12 -10.45 13.42
N GLY A 143 17.63 -10.90 14.57
CA GLY A 143 16.84 -11.03 15.80
C GLY A 143 16.12 -12.37 15.96
N PRO A 144 15.37 -12.55 17.06
CA PRO A 144 14.83 -13.83 17.48
C PRO A 144 13.78 -14.41 16.52
N TYR A 145 13.11 -13.57 15.74
CA TYR A 145 12.05 -13.97 14.79
C TYR A 145 12.47 -13.83 13.33
N ALA A 146 13.74 -13.61 13.02
CA ALA A 146 14.22 -13.49 11.64
C ALA A 146 13.80 -14.70 10.77
N GLY A 147 13.82 -15.91 11.34
CA GLY A 147 13.43 -17.14 10.64
C GLY A 147 11.92 -17.32 10.45
N TYR A 148 11.07 -16.45 10.99
CA TYR A 148 9.62 -16.60 10.94
C TYR A 148 9.07 -16.07 9.61
N ARG A 149 8.02 -16.72 9.12
CA ARG A 149 7.27 -16.28 7.95
C ARG A 149 6.15 -15.35 8.38
N SER A 150 5.85 -14.36 7.54
CA SER A 150 4.75 -13.43 7.77
C SER A 150 4.02 -13.11 6.46
N VAL A 151 2.73 -12.82 6.59
CA VAL A 151 1.84 -12.22 5.59
C VAL A 151 1.05 -11.11 6.27
N GLY A 152 0.40 -10.22 5.52
CA GLY A 152 -0.35 -9.07 6.06
C GLY A 152 -1.14 -9.35 7.34
N PRO A 153 -2.02 -10.38 7.39
CA PRO A 153 -2.79 -10.70 8.60
C PRO A 153 -1.94 -11.08 9.83
N THR A 154 -0.86 -11.85 9.65
CA THR A 154 0.01 -12.25 10.77
C THR A 154 0.87 -11.09 11.25
N ALA A 155 1.34 -10.24 10.34
CA ALA A 155 2.06 -9.01 10.67
C ALA A 155 1.18 -8.06 11.49
N GLN A 156 -0.10 -7.90 11.11
CA GLN A 156 -1.07 -7.06 11.83
C GLN A 156 -1.40 -7.60 13.23
N ALA A 157 -1.56 -8.91 13.35
CA ALA A 157 -1.78 -9.53 14.65
C ALA A 157 -0.57 -9.34 15.57
N TYR A 158 0.63 -9.54 15.03
CA TYR A 158 1.87 -9.39 15.79
C TYR A 158 2.15 -7.94 16.21
N SER A 159 1.85 -6.96 15.35
CA SER A 159 2.13 -5.56 15.65
C SER A 159 1.33 -5.02 16.83
N GLY A 160 0.22 -5.67 17.20
CA GLY A 160 -0.71 -5.24 18.24
C GLY A 160 -1.95 -4.52 17.69
N LEU A 161 -2.01 -4.25 16.39
CA LEU A 161 -3.16 -3.59 15.76
C LEU A 161 -4.45 -4.40 15.88
N THR A 162 -4.39 -5.72 15.70
CA THR A 162 -5.59 -6.56 15.86
C THR A 162 -6.20 -6.46 17.26
N ALA A 163 -5.40 -6.35 18.31
CA ALA A 163 -5.87 -6.30 19.70
C ALA A 163 -6.43 -4.92 20.11
N THR A 164 -6.06 -3.87 19.39
CA THR A 164 -6.44 -2.47 19.69
C THR A 164 -7.63 -2.00 18.85
N SER A 165 -8.18 -2.89 18.02
CA SER A 165 -9.19 -2.57 17.02
C SER A 165 -10.43 -3.44 17.20
N GLY A 166 -11.58 -2.84 16.89
CA GLY A 166 -12.88 -3.50 16.99
C GLY A 166 -13.79 -2.89 18.07
N LEU A 167 -14.91 -3.56 18.28
CA LEU A 167 -15.90 -3.16 19.29
C LEU A 167 -15.46 -3.57 20.70
N PRO A 168 -15.86 -2.79 21.74
CA PRO A 168 -15.60 -3.19 23.11
C PRO A 168 -16.29 -4.52 23.42
N ASP A 169 -15.64 -5.32 24.28
CA ASP A 169 -16.15 -6.63 24.76
C ASP A 169 -16.50 -7.66 23.65
N ARG A 170 -15.92 -7.48 22.46
CA ARG A 170 -15.97 -8.44 21.36
C ARG A 170 -14.61 -9.08 21.11
N GLU A 171 -14.62 -10.15 20.34
CA GLU A 171 -13.39 -10.75 19.83
C GLU A 171 -12.55 -9.73 19.03
N PRO A 172 -11.21 -9.78 19.12
CA PRO A 172 -10.35 -8.90 18.34
C PRO A 172 -10.63 -9.00 16.85
N ALA A 173 -10.92 -7.86 16.22
CA ALA A 173 -11.14 -7.73 14.79
C ALA A 173 -10.20 -6.64 14.28
N GLY A 174 -9.13 -7.04 13.59
CA GLY A 174 -8.20 -6.09 12.99
C GLY A 174 -8.79 -5.34 11.80
N TRP A 175 -8.00 -4.49 11.13
CA TRP A 175 -8.47 -3.52 10.13
C TRP A 175 -8.82 -4.10 8.75
N GLY A 176 -9.08 -5.41 8.68
CA GLY A 176 -9.37 -6.11 7.43
C GLY A 176 -8.13 -6.56 6.65
N PHE A 177 -8.29 -6.70 5.32
CA PHE A 177 -7.32 -7.39 4.47
C PHE A 177 -6.03 -6.57 4.24
N SER A 178 -4.89 -7.20 4.54
CA SER A 178 -3.54 -6.78 4.14
C SER A 178 -3.16 -5.31 4.37
N TYR A 179 -3.78 -4.62 5.33
CA TYR A 179 -3.46 -3.25 5.70
C TYR A 179 -1.95 -3.06 5.97
N MET A 180 -1.34 -4.04 6.63
CA MET A 180 0.10 -4.04 6.90
C MET A 180 0.99 -4.21 5.67
N ASP A 181 0.49 -4.82 4.61
CA ASP A 181 1.24 -4.90 3.36
C ASP A 181 1.29 -3.52 2.69
N HIS A 182 0.17 -2.78 2.68
CA HIS A 182 0.11 -1.42 2.14
C HIS A 182 0.97 -0.45 2.96
N MET A 183 0.91 -0.53 4.29
CA MET A 183 1.78 0.26 5.16
C MET A 183 3.26 -0.08 4.93
N GLY A 184 3.56 -1.37 4.75
CA GLY A 184 4.89 -1.85 4.36
C GLY A 184 5.36 -1.22 3.05
N ALA A 185 4.53 -1.17 2.02
CA ALA A 185 4.85 -0.54 0.75
C ALA A 185 5.28 0.93 0.90
N VAL A 186 4.54 1.71 1.69
CA VAL A 186 4.84 3.13 1.94
C VAL A 186 6.16 3.29 2.70
N MET A 187 6.36 2.56 3.80
CA MET A 187 7.59 2.66 4.59
C MET A 187 8.83 2.20 3.82
N ASN A 188 8.69 1.14 3.02
CA ASN A 188 9.74 0.63 2.15
C ASN A 188 10.11 1.64 1.05
N ALA A 189 9.12 2.28 0.42
CA ALA A 189 9.36 3.33 -0.57
C ALA A 189 10.06 4.53 0.09
N ALA A 190 9.62 4.94 1.28
CA ALA A 190 10.27 6.00 2.05
C ALA A 190 11.73 5.66 2.40
N ALA A 191 12.03 4.42 2.79
CA ALA A 191 13.40 3.95 3.03
C ALA A 191 14.29 4.08 1.77
N ILE A 192 13.78 3.66 0.61
CA ILE A 192 14.51 3.81 -0.66
C ILE A 192 14.74 5.28 -1.00
N LEU A 193 13.73 6.14 -0.85
CA LEU A 193 13.86 7.59 -1.08
C LEU A 193 14.88 8.23 -0.13
N MET A 194 14.89 7.86 1.15
CA MET A 194 15.90 8.29 2.11
C MET A 194 17.31 7.86 1.68
N GLY A 195 17.46 6.62 1.22
CA GLY A 195 18.71 6.10 0.68
C GLY A 195 19.20 6.89 -0.53
N LEU A 196 18.31 7.15 -1.49
CA LEU A 196 18.62 7.92 -2.70
C LEU A 196 19.04 9.37 -2.37
N GLU A 197 18.36 10.02 -1.43
CA GLU A 197 18.72 11.37 -0.99
C GLU A 197 20.05 11.37 -0.21
N ARG A 198 20.29 10.38 0.65
CA ARG A 198 21.58 10.22 1.34
C ARG A 198 22.70 10.03 0.31
N ARG A 199 22.52 9.14 -0.67
CA ARG A 199 23.48 8.89 -1.75
C ARG A 199 23.76 10.15 -2.56
N ARG A 200 22.74 10.97 -2.83
CA ARG A 200 22.94 12.26 -3.50
C ARG A 200 23.84 13.19 -2.68
N ALA A 201 23.71 13.19 -1.36
CA ALA A 201 24.50 14.03 -0.47
C ALA A 201 25.93 13.50 -0.22
N THR A 202 26.13 12.18 -0.19
CA THR A 202 27.40 11.57 0.24
C THR A 202 28.15 10.79 -0.85
N GLY A 203 27.46 10.35 -1.89
CA GLY A 203 27.96 9.40 -2.89
C GLY A 203 28.00 7.94 -2.41
N GLU A 204 27.46 7.63 -1.22
CA GLU A 204 27.52 6.30 -0.61
C GLU A 204 26.19 5.54 -0.75
N GLY A 205 26.30 4.21 -0.87
CA GLY A 205 25.15 3.30 -0.82
C GLY A 205 24.64 3.09 0.61
N GLU A 206 23.54 2.35 0.74
CA GLU A 206 22.92 2.07 2.04
C GLU A 206 22.18 0.73 2.04
N PHE A 207 22.14 0.08 3.20
CA PHE A 207 21.34 -1.12 3.45
C PHE A 207 20.20 -0.82 4.43
N PHE A 208 18.97 -1.13 4.02
CA PHE A 208 17.78 -1.04 4.83
C PHE A 208 17.20 -2.42 5.12
N ASP A 209 17.17 -2.80 6.40
CA ASP A 209 16.43 -3.97 6.91
C ASP A 209 15.06 -3.52 7.43
N ALA A 210 14.02 -3.75 6.64
CA ALA A 210 12.67 -3.25 6.87
C ALA A 210 11.71 -4.39 7.23
N GLY A 211 11.70 -4.78 8.51
CA GLY A 211 10.78 -5.78 9.04
C GLY A 211 9.33 -5.31 9.03
N GLN A 212 8.47 -5.91 8.20
CA GLN A 212 7.08 -5.48 8.01
C GLN A 212 6.28 -5.40 9.31
N SER A 213 6.48 -6.35 10.22
CA SER A 213 5.83 -6.38 11.53
C SER A 213 6.12 -5.12 12.37
N GLN A 214 7.32 -4.52 12.23
CA GLN A 214 7.72 -3.33 12.97
C GLN A 214 7.04 -2.06 12.44
N HIS A 215 6.72 -2.01 11.13
CA HIS A 215 5.97 -0.89 10.56
C HIS A 215 4.61 -0.72 11.23
N GLY A 216 3.99 -1.80 11.69
CA GLY A 216 2.70 -1.75 12.38
C GLY A 216 2.79 -1.14 13.77
N CYS A 217 3.93 -1.32 14.46
CA CYS A 217 4.16 -0.74 15.78
C CYS A 217 4.23 0.80 15.71
N ALA A 218 4.67 1.36 14.58
CA ALA A 218 4.70 2.82 14.39
C ALA A 218 3.30 3.45 14.45
N LEU A 219 2.25 2.69 14.16
CA LEU A 219 0.86 3.14 14.24
C LEU A 219 0.28 3.10 15.67
N LEU A 220 1.00 2.48 16.61
CA LEU A 220 0.59 2.35 18.01
C LEU A 220 1.30 3.35 18.94
N GLY A 221 2.06 4.31 18.40
CA GLY A 221 2.99 5.17 19.16
C GLY A 221 2.44 5.69 20.50
N PRO A 222 1.32 6.44 20.52
CA PRO A 222 0.72 6.93 21.76
C PRO A 222 0.29 5.82 22.73
N MET A 223 -0.23 4.69 22.22
CA MET A 223 -0.64 3.55 23.04
C MET A 223 0.56 2.87 23.70
N LEU A 224 1.64 2.64 22.95
CA LEU A 224 2.88 2.07 23.48
C LEU A 224 3.48 2.98 24.57
N LEU A 225 3.43 4.28 24.35
CA LEU A 225 3.91 5.26 25.32
C LEU A 225 3.06 5.25 26.59
N ASP A 226 1.74 5.20 26.48
CA ASP A 226 0.82 5.18 27.61
C ASP A 226 0.99 3.90 28.47
N VAL A 227 1.17 2.74 27.81
CA VAL A 227 1.54 1.49 28.50
C VAL A 227 2.88 1.66 29.24
N SER A 228 3.89 2.23 28.57
CA SER A 228 5.24 2.39 29.13
C SER A 228 5.32 3.41 30.27
N LEU A 229 4.55 4.49 30.21
CA LEU A 229 4.59 5.59 31.19
C LEU A 229 3.62 5.36 32.35
N ASN A 230 2.41 4.88 32.04
CA ASN A 230 1.29 4.85 32.99
C ASN A 230 0.82 3.43 33.31
N GLY A 231 1.37 2.39 32.68
CA GLY A 231 0.90 1.00 32.86
C GLY A 231 -0.51 0.77 32.32
N ALA A 232 -0.94 1.58 31.35
CA ALA A 232 -2.29 1.55 30.81
C ALA A 232 -2.66 0.17 30.24
N GLN A 233 -3.93 -0.21 30.36
CA GLN A 233 -4.50 -1.36 29.68
C GLN A 233 -5.31 -0.88 28.47
N VAL A 234 -4.69 -0.90 27.30
CA VAL A 234 -5.34 -0.44 26.07
C VAL A 234 -6.32 -1.51 25.58
N ARG A 235 -7.59 -1.11 25.41
CA ARG A 235 -8.67 -1.94 24.87
C ARG A 235 -9.44 -1.15 23.80
N PRO A 236 -10.03 -1.83 22.81
CA PRO A 236 -10.86 -1.16 21.80
C PRO A 236 -12.06 -0.47 22.46
N LYS A 237 -12.41 0.74 21.98
CA LYS A 237 -13.62 1.49 22.37
C LYS A 237 -14.60 1.65 21.20
N GLY A 238 -14.51 0.81 20.17
CA GLY A 238 -15.24 1.03 18.93
C GLY A 238 -14.77 2.32 18.26
N ASN A 239 -15.70 3.18 17.87
CA ASN A 239 -15.40 4.46 17.22
C ASN A 239 -15.24 5.63 18.21
N ARG A 240 -15.39 5.40 19.52
CA ARG A 240 -15.17 6.44 20.54
C ARG A 240 -13.70 6.82 20.65
N ASP A 241 -13.45 8.10 20.98
CA ASP A 241 -12.08 8.57 21.16
C ASP A 241 -11.43 7.84 22.35
N LEU A 242 -10.28 7.21 22.10
CA LEU A 242 -9.64 6.35 23.08
C LEU A 242 -9.25 7.12 24.35
N TYR A 243 -8.77 8.34 24.16
CA TYR A 243 -8.16 9.18 25.20
C TYR A 243 -9.12 10.22 25.78
N GLY A 244 -10.37 10.30 25.31
CA GLY A 244 -11.35 11.26 25.78
C GLY A 244 -10.99 12.72 25.46
N ASN A 245 -10.28 12.96 24.37
CA ASN A 245 -9.94 14.30 23.89
C ASN A 245 -11.11 14.95 23.14
N PHE A 246 -12.04 14.15 22.62
CA PHE A 246 -13.15 14.59 21.77
C PHE A 246 -14.46 13.96 22.22
N CYS A 247 -15.54 14.74 22.21
CA CYS A 247 -16.88 14.25 22.54
C CYS A 247 -17.95 15.22 22.01
N PRO A 248 -18.92 14.73 21.21
CA PRO A 248 -19.00 13.36 20.66
C PRO A 248 -17.85 13.04 19.69
N ASN A 249 -17.51 11.75 19.58
CA ASN A 249 -16.64 11.20 18.54
C ASN A 249 -17.06 9.75 18.28
N ASN A 250 -17.95 9.51 17.33
CA ASN A 250 -18.49 8.16 17.09
C ASN A 250 -19.04 8.03 15.66
N ALA A 251 -19.49 6.83 15.28
CA ALA A 251 -20.25 6.60 14.05
C ALA A 251 -21.70 6.23 14.39
N TYR A 252 -22.64 6.91 13.74
CA TYR A 252 -24.08 6.83 14.03
C TYR A 252 -24.85 6.27 12.85
N ARG A 253 -25.86 5.45 13.14
CA ARG A 253 -26.65 4.81 12.10
C ARG A 253 -27.49 5.82 11.33
N CYS A 254 -27.51 5.70 10.02
CA CYS A 254 -28.38 6.47 9.13
C CYS A 254 -29.46 5.59 8.51
N ARG A 255 -30.34 6.19 7.71
CA ARG A 255 -31.40 5.48 6.98
C ARG A 255 -30.78 4.51 5.97
N GLY A 256 -31.17 3.24 6.05
CA GLY A 256 -30.76 2.19 5.11
C GLY A 256 -30.12 0.99 5.79
N GLU A 257 -29.57 0.09 4.98
CA GLU A 257 -28.77 -1.04 5.44
C GLU A 257 -27.30 -0.62 5.51
N ASP A 258 -26.66 -0.84 6.66
CA ASP A 258 -25.23 -0.57 6.90
C ASP A 258 -24.75 0.84 6.50
N SER A 259 -25.62 1.84 6.67
CA SER A 259 -25.31 3.25 6.40
C SER A 259 -24.96 3.96 7.70
N TRP A 260 -23.78 4.58 7.74
CA TRP A 260 -23.24 5.20 8.94
C TRP A 260 -22.62 6.57 8.65
N LEU A 261 -22.70 7.45 9.64
CA LEU A 261 -22.11 8.78 9.61
C LEU A 261 -21.20 8.96 10.81
N ALA A 262 -19.90 9.15 10.57
CA ALA A 262 -18.94 9.54 11.59
C ALA A 262 -19.09 11.03 11.89
N ILE A 263 -19.13 11.40 13.18
CA ILE A 263 -19.18 12.79 13.64
C ILE A 263 -18.16 12.97 14.76
N SER A 264 -17.38 14.04 14.68
CA SER A 264 -16.35 14.39 15.67
C SER A 264 -16.48 15.85 16.09
N VAL A 265 -16.54 16.10 17.39
CA VAL A 265 -16.58 17.43 17.99
C VAL A 265 -15.39 17.63 18.92
N ARG A 266 -14.65 18.70 18.67
CA ARG A 266 -13.39 19.05 19.30
C ARG A 266 -13.51 20.39 20.03
N GLU A 267 -14.18 21.35 19.39
CA GLU A 267 -14.24 22.72 19.86
C GLU A 267 -15.65 23.12 20.36
N PRO A 268 -15.78 24.11 21.26
CA PRO A 268 -17.08 24.56 21.76
C PRO A 268 -18.05 25.05 20.67
N HIS A 269 -17.53 25.66 19.61
CA HIS A 269 -18.36 26.13 18.50
C HIS A 269 -18.92 24.97 17.65
N GLU A 270 -18.14 23.89 17.47
CA GLU A 270 -18.60 22.66 16.80
C GLU A 270 -19.71 21.99 17.63
N TRP A 271 -19.60 22.00 18.97
CA TRP A 271 -20.65 21.49 19.86
C TRP A 271 -21.97 22.27 19.73
N ALA A 272 -21.91 23.60 19.76
CA ALA A 272 -23.09 24.44 19.60
C ALA A 272 -23.74 24.24 18.22
N ALA A 273 -22.92 24.23 17.16
CA ALA A 273 -23.39 24.02 15.78
C ALA A 273 -24.03 22.64 15.59
N LEU A 274 -23.44 21.59 16.18
CA LEU A 274 -24.02 20.24 16.16
C LEU A 274 -25.42 20.25 16.78
N CYS A 275 -25.55 20.80 17.99
CA CYS A 275 -26.82 20.81 18.70
C CYS A 275 -27.89 21.61 17.96
N GLU A 276 -27.54 22.78 17.41
CA GLU A 276 -28.44 23.56 16.57
C GLU A 276 -28.90 22.75 15.35
N THR A 277 -27.96 22.10 14.65
CA THR A 277 -28.25 21.29 13.45
C THR A 277 -29.20 20.13 13.74
N ILE A 278 -29.05 19.48 14.90
CA ILE A 278 -29.89 18.34 15.28
C ILE A 278 -31.14 18.73 16.09
N GLY A 279 -31.37 20.02 16.32
CA GLY A 279 -32.49 20.52 17.12
C GLY A 279 -32.43 20.13 18.60
N ALA A 280 -31.22 20.04 19.16
CA ALA A 280 -30.95 19.68 20.56
C ALA A 280 -30.48 20.89 21.39
N ASP A 281 -31.16 22.03 21.26
CA ASP A 281 -30.88 23.26 22.01
C ASP A 281 -30.90 23.04 23.54
N ASP A 282 -31.69 22.07 24.00
CA ASP A 282 -31.75 21.66 25.39
C ASP A 282 -30.41 21.10 25.90
N LEU A 283 -29.61 20.44 25.06
CA LEU A 283 -28.27 19.96 25.43
C LEU A 283 -27.27 21.11 25.57
N VAL A 284 -27.33 22.12 24.70
CA VAL A 284 -26.45 23.31 24.78
C VAL A 284 -26.76 24.13 26.03
N ALA A 285 -28.04 24.21 26.41
CA ALA A 285 -28.47 24.97 27.57
C ALA A 285 -28.02 24.36 28.91
N ARG A 286 -27.57 23.09 28.94
CA ARG A 286 -27.14 22.39 30.15
C ARG A 286 -25.71 22.79 30.55
N PRO A 287 -25.51 23.46 31.71
CA PRO A 287 -24.19 23.89 32.15
C PRO A 287 -23.18 22.75 32.29
N GLU A 288 -23.64 21.57 32.66
CA GLU A 288 -22.81 20.37 32.77
C GLU A 288 -22.26 19.91 31.42
N LEU A 289 -22.91 20.19 30.28
CA LEU A 289 -22.43 19.80 28.94
C LEU A 289 -21.57 20.88 28.26
N ALA A 290 -21.39 22.03 28.91
CA ALA A 290 -20.56 23.12 28.37
C ALA A 290 -19.07 22.74 28.27
N THR A 291 -18.61 21.76 29.07
CA THR A 291 -17.22 21.32 29.10
C THR A 291 -17.06 19.94 28.47
N LEU A 292 -15.88 19.65 27.92
CA LEU A 292 -15.54 18.32 27.39
C LEU A 292 -15.70 17.23 28.47
N ALA A 293 -15.18 17.47 29.68
CA ALA A 293 -15.28 16.53 30.79
C ALA A 293 -16.73 16.19 31.13
N GLY A 294 -17.60 17.20 31.10
CA GLY A 294 -19.03 17.02 31.25
C GLY A 294 -19.65 16.21 30.13
N ARG A 295 -19.34 16.52 28.86
CA ARG A 295 -19.83 15.73 27.73
C ARG A 295 -19.39 14.27 27.79
N LEU A 296 -18.14 13.99 28.16
CA LEU A 296 -17.65 12.61 28.36
C LEU A 296 -18.42 11.88 29.47
N ALA A 297 -18.78 12.56 30.56
CA ALA A 297 -19.58 11.98 31.63
C ALA A 297 -21.04 11.66 31.20
N HIS A 298 -21.50 12.24 30.10
CA HIS A 298 -22.84 12.10 29.53
C HIS A 298 -22.81 11.56 28.09
N GLU A 299 -21.72 10.90 27.68
CA GLU A 299 -21.47 10.52 26.29
C GLU A 299 -22.57 9.59 25.73
N ASP A 300 -23.06 8.63 26.51
CA ASP A 300 -24.14 7.73 26.08
C ASP A 300 -25.46 8.48 25.77
N GLU A 301 -25.76 9.53 26.53
CA GLU A 301 -26.94 10.37 26.31
C GLU A 301 -26.78 11.17 25.02
N ILE A 302 -25.61 11.80 24.85
CA ILE A 302 -25.27 12.59 23.66
C ILE A 302 -25.33 11.71 22.42
N ASP A 303 -24.69 10.53 22.47
CA ASP A 303 -24.67 9.57 21.36
C ASP A 303 -26.10 9.17 20.98
N SER A 304 -26.95 8.89 21.96
CA SER A 304 -28.35 8.51 21.73
C SER A 304 -29.15 9.63 21.05
N ARG A 305 -28.89 10.90 21.39
CA ARG A 305 -29.56 12.06 20.79
C ARG A 305 -29.12 12.29 19.35
N ILE A 306 -27.83 12.09 19.06
CA ILE A 306 -27.28 12.18 17.70
C ILE A 306 -27.80 11.02 16.83
N GLU A 307 -27.84 9.80 17.38
CA GLU A 307 -28.37 8.64 16.66
C GLU A 307 -29.86 8.81 16.32
N ALA A 308 -30.66 9.33 17.26
CA ALA A 308 -32.07 9.62 16.99
C ALA A 308 -32.29 10.60 15.83
N TRP A 309 -31.39 11.58 15.65
CA TRP A 309 -31.44 12.50 14.52
C TRP A 309 -30.89 11.90 13.21
N THR A 310 -29.79 11.14 13.28
CA THR A 310 -29.16 10.54 12.07
C THR A 310 -29.95 9.37 11.50
N GLN A 311 -30.61 8.56 12.34
CA GLN A 311 -31.31 7.34 11.94
C GLN A 311 -32.35 7.52 10.81
N PRO A 312 -33.18 8.58 10.77
CA PRO A 312 -34.09 8.82 9.65
C PRO A 312 -33.44 9.50 8.43
N CYS A 313 -32.21 10.01 8.54
CA CYS A 313 -31.55 10.82 7.51
C CYS A 313 -30.80 9.98 6.48
N ASP A 314 -30.69 10.51 5.25
CA ASP A 314 -29.66 10.04 4.32
C ASP A 314 -28.28 10.46 4.83
N ALA A 315 -27.30 9.55 4.79
CA ALA A 315 -25.97 9.82 5.36
C ALA A 315 -25.24 10.95 4.63
N HIS A 316 -25.39 11.09 3.30
CA HIS A 316 -24.72 12.13 2.53
C HIS A 316 -25.39 13.49 2.75
N GLU A 317 -26.72 13.54 2.83
CA GLU A 317 -27.45 14.78 3.16
C GLU A 317 -27.12 15.25 4.58
N ALA A 318 -27.08 14.33 5.55
CA ALA A 318 -26.68 14.63 6.93
C ALA A 318 -25.22 15.09 7.02
N MET A 319 -24.31 14.43 6.30
CA MET A 319 -22.90 14.86 6.20
C MET A 319 -22.81 16.29 5.65
N ALA A 320 -23.53 16.60 4.57
CA ALA A 320 -23.50 17.94 3.96
C ALA A 320 -24.02 19.01 4.92
N ALA A 321 -25.14 18.76 5.60
CA ALA A 321 -25.72 19.68 6.58
C ALA A 321 -24.76 19.98 7.74
N LEU A 322 -24.12 18.95 8.30
CA LEU A 322 -23.15 19.11 9.38
C LEU A 322 -21.89 19.85 8.91
N GLN A 323 -21.36 19.51 7.73
CA GLN A 323 -20.18 20.18 7.17
C GLN A 323 -20.47 21.67 6.87
N GLU A 324 -21.66 22.01 6.37
CA GLU A 324 -22.09 23.39 6.14
C GLU A 324 -22.20 24.18 7.46
N ALA A 325 -22.63 23.52 8.54
CA ALA A 325 -22.64 24.08 9.89
C ALA A 325 -21.26 24.14 10.57
N GLY A 326 -20.19 23.65 9.91
CA GLY A 326 -18.83 23.63 10.44
C GLY A 326 -18.55 22.46 11.41
N VAL A 327 -19.39 21.43 11.42
CA VAL A 327 -19.20 20.22 12.23
C VAL A 327 -18.51 19.14 11.40
N PRO A 328 -17.33 18.64 11.82
CA PRO A 328 -16.66 17.54 11.13
C PRO A 328 -17.53 16.28 11.08
N ALA A 329 -17.94 15.91 9.86
CA ALA A 329 -18.73 14.71 9.60
C ALA A 329 -18.30 14.01 8.31
N GLY A 330 -18.40 12.68 8.27
CA GLY A 330 -18.01 11.88 7.12
C GLY A 330 -18.81 10.59 7.02
N VAL A 331 -19.40 10.31 5.86
CA VAL A 331 -20.08 9.03 5.60
C VAL A 331 -19.06 7.89 5.66
N ALA A 332 -19.42 6.80 6.35
CA ALA A 332 -18.66 5.55 6.30
C ALA A 332 -18.89 4.88 4.93
N GLN A 333 -18.14 5.36 3.93
CA GLN A 333 -18.30 4.93 2.54
C GLN A 333 -17.80 3.51 2.30
N THR A 334 -18.53 2.79 1.45
CA THR A 334 -18.17 1.46 0.95
C THR A 334 -17.16 1.53 -0.20
N VAL A 335 -16.58 0.38 -0.58
CA VAL A 335 -15.73 0.30 -1.79
C VAL A 335 -16.51 0.66 -3.05
N GLU A 336 -17.80 0.33 -3.12
CA GLU A 336 -18.68 0.72 -4.25
C GLU A 336 -18.80 2.24 -4.34
N ASP A 337 -18.98 2.92 -3.20
CA ASP A 337 -19.05 4.38 -3.16
C ASP A 337 -17.76 5.01 -3.68
N LYS A 338 -16.60 4.45 -3.33
CA LYS A 338 -15.30 4.95 -3.80
C LYS A 338 -15.15 4.90 -5.32
N VAL A 339 -15.77 3.93 -5.98
CA VAL A 339 -15.72 3.78 -7.44
C VAL A 339 -16.80 4.60 -8.15
N HIS A 340 -18.00 4.67 -7.58
CA HIS A 340 -19.21 5.11 -8.29
C HIS A 340 -19.85 6.39 -7.74
N ARG A 341 -19.61 6.75 -6.47
CA ARG A 341 -20.38 7.81 -5.77
C ARG A 341 -19.54 8.89 -5.10
N ASP A 342 -18.22 8.73 -4.97
CA ASP A 342 -17.36 9.70 -4.29
C ASP A 342 -16.99 10.87 -5.24
N PRO A 343 -17.62 12.06 -5.09
CA PRO A 343 -17.33 13.19 -5.96
C PRO A 343 -15.94 13.77 -5.72
N GLN A 344 -15.41 13.63 -4.50
CA GLN A 344 -14.09 14.14 -4.15
C GLN A 344 -13.01 13.29 -4.80
N LEU A 345 -13.11 11.97 -4.76
CA LEU A 345 -12.15 11.10 -5.44
C LEU A 345 -12.23 11.19 -6.97
N ALA A 346 -13.43 11.40 -7.51
CA ALA A 346 -13.61 11.71 -8.94
C ALA A 346 -12.90 13.02 -9.31
N PHE A 347 -13.08 14.08 -8.52
CA PHE A 347 -12.39 15.36 -8.72
C PHE A 347 -10.87 15.26 -8.56
N ARG A 348 -10.41 14.44 -7.60
CA ARG A 348 -8.98 14.22 -7.32
C ARG A 348 -8.31 13.28 -8.31
N GLY A 349 -9.05 12.63 -9.21
CA GLY A 349 -8.50 11.74 -10.23
C GLY A 349 -7.84 10.49 -9.67
N LEU A 350 -8.41 9.87 -8.62
CA LEU A 350 -7.79 8.69 -7.97
C LEU A 350 -7.54 7.53 -8.94
N TYR A 351 -8.34 7.41 -10.00
CA TYR A 351 -8.26 6.29 -10.93
C TYR A 351 -7.82 6.75 -12.31
N THR A 352 -6.84 6.07 -12.86
CA THR A 352 -6.37 6.22 -14.23
C THR A 352 -6.92 5.07 -15.08
N THR A 353 -7.58 5.39 -16.19
CA THR A 353 -8.01 4.39 -17.18
C THR A 353 -6.84 4.04 -18.09
N LEU A 354 -6.52 2.76 -18.20
CA LEU A 354 -5.47 2.23 -19.08
C LEU A 354 -6.06 1.20 -20.04
N ASP A 355 -5.57 1.20 -21.26
CA ASP A 355 -5.78 0.10 -22.21
C ASP A 355 -4.78 -1.00 -21.88
N ASP A 356 -5.23 -2.01 -21.15
CA ASP A 356 -4.41 -3.15 -20.76
C ASP A 356 -4.41 -4.21 -21.88
N PRO A 357 -3.24 -4.62 -22.41
CA PRO A 357 -3.17 -5.57 -23.51
C PRO A 357 -3.83 -6.93 -23.22
N VAL A 358 -3.95 -7.33 -21.94
CA VAL A 358 -4.51 -8.63 -21.52
C VAL A 358 -5.90 -8.47 -20.89
N LEU A 359 -6.10 -7.41 -20.11
CA LEU A 359 -7.34 -7.17 -19.36
C LEU A 359 -8.33 -6.23 -20.07
N GLY A 360 -7.93 -5.62 -21.19
CA GLY A 360 -8.65 -4.58 -21.90
C GLY A 360 -8.69 -3.25 -21.13
N GLU A 361 -9.58 -2.34 -21.51
CA GLU A 361 -9.74 -1.07 -20.80
C GLU A 361 -10.13 -1.31 -19.32
N LYS A 362 -9.30 -0.83 -18.39
CA LYS A 362 -9.49 -0.97 -16.94
C LYS A 362 -9.05 0.29 -16.19
N ARG A 363 -9.71 0.54 -15.05
CA ARG A 363 -9.35 1.61 -14.11
C ARG A 363 -8.39 1.05 -13.07
N TYR A 364 -7.21 1.65 -12.99
CA TYR A 364 -6.21 1.37 -11.96
C TYR A 364 -6.18 2.52 -10.97
N GLU A 365 -6.14 2.23 -9.68
CA GLU A 365 -5.90 3.28 -8.68
C GLU A 365 -4.47 3.82 -8.90
N ASP A 366 -4.34 5.14 -8.76
CA ASP A 366 -3.07 5.86 -8.84
C ASP A 366 -2.44 6.06 -7.46
N VAL A 367 -1.27 6.70 -7.38
CA VAL A 367 -0.75 7.19 -6.10
C VAL A 367 -1.52 8.47 -5.72
N PRO A 368 -2.14 8.55 -4.52
CA PRO A 368 -3.06 9.63 -4.16
C PRO A 368 -2.36 10.95 -3.79
N VAL A 369 -1.44 11.42 -4.63
CA VAL A 369 -0.68 12.66 -4.47
C VAL A 369 -0.69 13.42 -5.79
N THR A 370 -0.87 14.74 -5.71
CA THR A 370 -0.68 15.63 -6.87
C THR A 370 0.60 16.43 -6.70
N MET A 371 1.36 16.57 -7.79
CA MET A 371 2.58 17.35 -7.84
C MET A 371 2.44 18.42 -8.93
N GLU A 372 2.76 19.67 -8.59
CA GLU A 372 2.79 20.73 -9.59
C GLU A 372 3.93 20.45 -10.60
N GLY A 373 3.62 20.53 -11.90
CA GLY A 373 4.61 20.34 -12.98
C GLY A 373 4.91 18.88 -13.35
N PHE A 374 4.39 17.89 -12.61
CA PHE A 374 4.51 16.47 -12.92
C PHE A 374 3.19 15.74 -12.67
N GLU A 375 2.68 15.06 -13.70
CA GLU A 375 1.54 14.16 -13.55
C GLU A 375 2.00 12.87 -12.86
N VAL A 376 1.89 12.86 -11.52
CA VAL A 376 2.03 11.63 -10.72
C VAL A 376 0.96 10.65 -11.20
N GLY A 377 1.41 9.49 -11.66
CA GLY A 377 0.55 8.62 -12.43
C GLY A 377 1.12 7.21 -12.59
N VAL A 378 0.26 6.21 -12.69
CA VAL A 378 0.67 4.89 -13.20
C VAL A 378 1.15 5.03 -14.65
N PRO A 379 2.41 4.65 -14.97
CA PRO A 379 3.00 5.00 -16.27
C PRO A 379 2.49 4.08 -17.40
N GLY A 380 1.87 2.95 -17.06
CA GLY A 380 1.29 1.99 -18.00
C GLY A 380 0.68 0.79 -17.25
N PRO A 381 0.05 -0.15 -17.97
CA PRO A 381 -0.51 -1.38 -17.39
C PRO A 381 0.60 -2.25 -16.78
N SER A 382 0.21 -3.30 -16.06
CA SER A 382 1.17 -4.30 -15.60
C SER A 382 1.67 -5.15 -16.78
N PRO A 383 2.94 -5.58 -16.80
CA PRO A 383 3.45 -6.42 -17.86
C PRO A 383 2.89 -7.85 -17.72
N TRP A 384 2.61 -8.50 -18.85
CA TRP A 384 2.51 -9.96 -18.85
C TRP A 384 3.88 -10.57 -18.52
N LEU A 385 3.90 -11.83 -18.11
CA LEU A 385 5.12 -12.46 -17.68
C LEU A 385 6.14 -12.57 -18.83
N GLY A 386 7.37 -12.13 -18.57
CA GLY A 386 8.50 -12.18 -19.52
C GLY A 386 8.42 -11.16 -20.65
N ALA A 387 7.45 -10.24 -20.64
CA ALA A 387 7.20 -9.29 -21.72
C ALA A 387 8.44 -8.47 -22.12
N ASP A 388 9.32 -8.16 -21.17
CA ASP A 388 10.44 -7.26 -21.35
C ASP A 388 11.81 -7.97 -21.31
N THR A 389 11.84 -9.30 -21.17
CA THR A 389 13.08 -10.07 -20.99
C THR A 389 14.07 -9.81 -22.11
N ARG A 390 13.63 -9.92 -23.37
CA ARG A 390 14.46 -9.73 -24.56
C ARG A 390 15.01 -8.31 -24.65
N ASP A 391 14.16 -7.31 -24.46
CA ASP A 391 14.52 -5.90 -24.59
C ASP A 391 15.49 -5.46 -23.48
N VAL A 392 15.27 -5.93 -22.25
CA VAL A 392 16.13 -5.59 -21.10
C VAL A 392 17.50 -6.26 -21.25
N LEU A 393 17.56 -7.56 -21.51
CA LEU A 393 18.83 -8.28 -21.60
C LEU A 393 19.62 -7.89 -22.86
N GLY A 394 18.95 -7.68 -23.99
CA GLY A 394 19.57 -7.17 -25.21
C GLY A 394 20.04 -5.72 -25.05
N GLY A 395 19.22 -4.85 -24.45
CA GLY A 395 19.50 -3.42 -24.33
C GLY A 395 20.55 -3.08 -23.27
N LEU A 396 20.48 -3.69 -22.08
CA LEU A 396 21.40 -3.38 -20.97
C LEU A 396 22.67 -4.23 -20.99
N LEU A 397 22.56 -5.53 -21.29
CA LEU A 397 23.69 -6.46 -21.24
C LEU A 397 24.31 -6.72 -22.63
N GLY A 398 23.72 -6.20 -23.70
CA GLY A 398 24.21 -6.41 -25.07
C GLY A 398 24.10 -7.86 -25.55
N TYR A 399 23.19 -8.66 -24.97
CA TYR A 399 23.02 -10.05 -25.39
C TYR A 399 22.48 -10.10 -26.82
N SER A 400 23.15 -10.89 -27.68
CA SER A 400 22.70 -11.09 -29.06
C SER A 400 21.40 -11.91 -29.11
N GLY A 401 20.65 -11.78 -30.20
CA GLY A 401 19.47 -12.62 -30.42
C GLY A 401 19.77 -14.11 -30.29
N GLU A 402 20.91 -14.57 -30.84
CA GLU A 402 21.37 -15.95 -30.71
C GLU A 402 21.60 -16.38 -29.25
N LYS A 403 22.25 -15.53 -28.44
CA LYS A 403 22.44 -15.81 -27.01
C LYS A 403 21.10 -15.88 -26.27
N LEU A 404 20.16 -15.01 -26.60
CA LEU A 404 18.83 -15.02 -25.98
C LEU A 404 18.04 -16.28 -26.34
N GLU A 405 18.05 -16.70 -27.61
CA GLU A 405 17.43 -17.97 -28.03
C GLU A 405 18.09 -19.17 -27.33
N GLN A 406 19.41 -19.15 -27.16
CA GLN A 406 20.12 -20.19 -26.43
C GLN A 406 19.69 -20.25 -24.96
N LEU A 407 19.69 -19.12 -24.24
CA LEU A 407 19.29 -19.05 -22.84
C LEU A 407 17.83 -19.48 -22.64
N LYS A 408 16.96 -19.17 -23.59
CA LYS A 408 15.56 -19.62 -23.61
C LYS A 408 15.46 -21.12 -23.81
N ALA A 409 16.17 -21.68 -24.78
CA ALA A 409 16.18 -23.12 -25.06
C ALA A 409 16.72 -23.94 -23.86
N GLU A 410 17.63 -23.34 -23.09
CA GLU A 410 18.17 -23.90 -21.84
C GLU A 410 17.28 -23.64 -20.61
N ALA A 411 16.12 -23.00 -20.78
CA ALA A 411 15.18 -22.63 -19.71
C ALA A 411 15.81 -21.76 -18.60
N ILE A 412 16.77 -20.92 -18.94
CA ILE A 412 17.42 -19.96 -18.03
C ILE A 412 16.64 -18.65 -17.98
N ILE A 413 16.07 -18.26 -19.13
CA ILE A 413 15.18 -17.11 -19.25
C ILE A 413 13.87 -17.56 -19.87
N ASP A 414 12.84 -16.72 -19.69
CA ASP A 414 11.60 -16.86 -20.44
C ASP A 414 11.24 -15.51 -21.08
N ASP A 415 10.90 -15.53 -22.36
CA ASP A 415 10.30 -14.42 -23.11
C ASP A 415 9.02 -14.90 -23.82
N ALA A 416 8.57 -16.13 -23.53
CA ALA A 416 7.54 -16.88 -24.22
C ALA A 416 6.18 -16.70 -23.57
N ILE A 417 5.62 -15.49 -23.72
CA ILE A 417 4.19 -15.38 -23.97
C ILE A 417 4.05 -14.27 -25.01
N THR A 418 3.78 -14.65 -26.26
CA THR A 418 3.31 -13.67 -27.25
C THR A 418 2.04 -13.02 -26.71
N LEU A 419 1.74 -11.78 -27.08
CA LEU A 419 0.52 -11.12 -26.61
C LEU A 419 -0.74 -11.98 -26.83
N GLU A 420 -0.78 -12.72 -27.95
CA GLU A 420 -1.84 -13.66 -28.29
C GLU A 420 -1.96 -14.81 -27.28
N GLU A 421 -0.83 -15.40 -26.87
CA GLU A 421 -0.79 -16.43 -25.81
C GLU A 421 -1.15 -15.84 -24.44
N ALA A 422 -0.79 -14.59 -24.17
CA ALA A 422 -1.09 -13.91 -22.90
C ALA A 422 -2.58 -13.62 -22.76
N GLN A 423 -3.24 -13.35 -23.87
CA GLN A 423 -4.69 -13.15 -23.94
C GLN A 423 -5.46 -14.47 -23.85
N ALA A 424 -4.86 -15.58 -24.30
CA ALA A 424 -5.50 -16.90 -24.34
C ALA A 424 -5.45 -17.67 -23.00
N VAL A 425 -4.48 -17.38 -22.14
CA VAL A 425 -4.23 -18.02 -20.83
C VAL A 425 -4.61 -17.10 -19.68
#